data_AF-A0A7J8LUQ0-F1
#
_entry.id   AF-A0A7J8LUQ0-F1
#
_cell.length_a   1.000
_cell.length_b   1.000
_cell.length_c   1.000
_cell.angle_alpha   90.00
_cell.angle_beta   90.00
_cell.angle_gamma   90.00
#
_symmetry.space_group_name_H-M   'P 1'
#
loop_
_entity.id
_entity.type
_entity.pdbx_description
1 polymer ?
#
loop_
_entity_poly.entity_id
_entity_poly.type
_entity_poly.pdbx_seq_one_letter_code
_entity_poly.pdbx_strand_id
1 'polypeptide(L)'
;MYHLGLQPDDYLHECYHIETYKKAYLFPMQPINGPHDWEKTGIEPMLPTIERKIPGSPKKNRKMAKDESKKMKPDHLSRKCLIMTCT
;
A
#
# COMPACT_ATOMS: atom_id res chain seq x y z
N MET A 1 -22.41 -14.85 16.87
CA MET A 1 -23.36 -13.72 16.99
C MET A 1 -24.66 -14.05 16.26
N TYR A 2 -24.68 -14.12 14.92
CA TYR A 2 -25.90 -14.47 14.14
C TYR A 2 -26.50 -15.86 14.45
N HIS A 3 -25.65 -16.85 14.77
CA HIS A 3 -26.07 -18.21 15.14
C HIS A 3 -26.61 -18.34 16.58
N LEU A 4 -26.59 -17.27 17.38
CA LEU A 4 -27.15 -17.21 18.73
C LEU A 4 -28.51 -16.47 18.78
N GLY A 5 -29.04 -16.02 17.64
CA GLY A 5 -30.29 -15.27 17.57
C GLY A 5 -30.21 -13.81 18.05
N LEU A 6 -29.02 -13.35 18.43
CA LEU A 6 -28.76 -11.98 18.86
C LEU A 6 -28.62 -11.05 17.66
N GLN A 7 -29.28 -9.88 17.72
CA GLN A 7 -29.13 -8.86 16.70
C GLN A 7 -27.80 -8.12 16.91
N PRO A 8 -26.97 -7.97 15.87
CA PRO A 8 -25.69 -7.28 15.99
C PRO A 8 -25.87 -5.80 16.35
N ASP A 9 -26.98 -5.20 15.93
CA ASP A 9 -27.37 -3.82 16.21
C ASP A 9 -27.46 -3.52 17.72
N ASP A 10 -27.82 -4.50 18.57
CA ASP A 10 -27.93 -4.30 20.03
C ASP A 10 -26.56 -4.06 20.72
N TYR A 11 -25.47 -4.38 20.03
CA TYR A 11 -24.10 -4.25 20.53
C TYR A 11 -23.31 -3.12 19.84
N LEU A 12 -23.91 -2.50 18.83
CA LEU A 12 -23.31 -1.37 18.13
C LEU A 12 -23.68 -0.07 18.84
N HIS A 13 -22.79 0.90 18.78
CA HIS A 13 -23.11 2.25 19.24
C HIS A 13 -24.15 2.87 18.31
N GLU A 14 -25.06 3.70 18.85
CA GLU A 14 -26.17 4.33 18.11
C GLU A 14 -25.71 5.02 16.80
N CYS A 15 -24.50 5.59 16.80
CA CYS A 15 -23.87 6.22 15.64
C CYS A 15 -23.73 5.32 14.41
N TYR A 16 -23.68 4.00 14.58
CA TYR A 16 -23.52 3.03 13.49
C TYR A 16 -24.85 2.46 12.97
N HIS A 17 -25.98 2.83 13.57
CA HIS A 17 -27.28 2.37 13.09
C HIS A 17 -27.64 3.02 11.75
N ILE A 18 -28.38 2.25 10.95
CA ILE A 18 -28.87 2.69 9.64
C ILE A 18 -29.71 3.97 9.75
N GLU A 19 -30.49 4.12 10.82
CA GLU A 19 -31.28 5.32 11.07
C GLU A 19 -30.40 6.56 11.23
N THR A 20 -29.33 6.44 12.00
CA THR A 20 -28.36 7.52 12.24
C THR A 20 -27.62 7.89 10.96
N TYR A 21 -27.22 6.88 10.17
CA TYR A 21 -26.65 7.10 8.84
C TYR A 21 -27.62 7.86 7.92
N LYS A 22 -28.87 7.42 7.84
CA LYS A 22 -29.90 8.10 7.03
C LYS A 22 -30.16 9.53 7.49
N LYS A 23 -30.18 9.79 8.81
CA LYS A 23 -30.33 11.15 9.36
C LYS A 23 -29.13 12.03 9.01
N ALA A 24 -27.90 11.51 9.13
CA ALA A 24 -26.67 12.24 8.84
C ALA A 24 -26.56 12.68 7.37
N TYR A 25 -27.00 11.81 6.46
CA TYR A 25 -26.97 12.07 5.01
C TYR A 25 -28.35 12.42 4.43
N LEU A 26 -29.33 12.77 5.28
CA LEU A 26 -30.68 13.12 4.83
C LEU A 26 -30.67 14.37 3.94
N PHE A 27 -29.79 15.30 4.27
CA PHE A 27 -29.64 16.56 3.55
C PHE A 27 -28.39 16.51 2.68
N PRO A 28 -28.47 17.01 1.43
CA PRO A 28 -27.27 17.17 0.61
C PRO A 28 -26.34 18.17 1.30
N MET A 29 -25.07 17.80 1.42
CA MET A 29 -24.04 18.74 1.85
C MET A 29 -23.96 19.84 0.81
N GLN A 30 -23.97 21.10 1.26
CA GLN A 30 -23.72 22.22 0.36
C GLN A 30 -22.33 22.05 -0.25
N PRO A 31 -22.16 22.32 -1.56
CA PRO A 31 -20.85 22.28 -2.17
C PRO A 31 -19.94 23.27 -1.44
N ILE A 32 -18.71 22.83 -1.15
CA ILE A 32 -17.68 23.72 -0.64
C ILE A 32 -17.30 24.65 -1.79
N ASN A 33 -17.27 25.96 -1.50
CA ASN A 33 -16.87 26.96 -2.49
C ASN A 33 -15.49 26.62 -3.08
N GLY A 34 -15.26 27.02 -4.32
CA GLY A 34 -14.01 26.71 -5.00
C GLY A 34 -12.84 27.52 -4.44
N PRO A 35 -11.58 27.15 -4.77
CA PRO A 35 -10.40 27.93 -4.39
C PRO A 35 -10.45 29.41 -4.83
N HIS A 36 -11.28 29.73 -5.83
CA HIS A 36 -11.50 31.10 -6.28
C HIS A 36 -12.24 31.96 -5.26
N ASP A 37 -13.14 31.36 -4.49
CA ASP A 37 -14.00 32.03 -3.50
C ASP A 37 -13.37 32.05 -2.10
N TRP A 38 -12.24 31.35 -1.91
CA TRP A 38 -11.54 31.32 -0.63
C TRP A 38 -10.83 32.65 -0.38
N GLU A 39 -10.94 33.15 0.86
CA GLU A 39 -10.21 34.34 1.28
C GLU A 39 -8.70 34.10 1.14
N LYS A 40 -8.02 35.03 0.46
CA LYS A 40 -6.56 35.00 0.37
C LYS A 40 -5.99 35.47 1.69
N THR A 41 -5.67 34.54 2.57
CA THR A 41 -4.91 34.86 3.78
C THR A 41 -3.53 35.31 3.34
N GLY A 42 -3.10 36.53 3.68
CA GLY A 42 -1.75 37.06 3.39
C GLY A 42 -0.62 36.35 4.17
N ILE A 43 -0.89 35.12 4.63
CA ILE A 43 0.03 34.24 5.31
C ILE A 43 0.90 33.59 4.23
N GLU A 44 2.20 33.63 4.44
CA GLU A 44 3.15 32.96 3.55
C GLU A 44 2.84 31.45 3.52
N PRO A 45 2.82 30.81 2.33
CA PRO A 45 2.60 29.39 2.25
C PRO A 45 3.65 28.65 3.08
N MET A 46 3.18 27.65 3.86
CA MET A 46 4.07 26.75 4.57
C MET A 46 5.03 26.10 3.58
N LEU A 47 6.33 26.08 3.91
CA LEU A 47 7.29 25.33 3.13
C LEU A 47 6.86 23.85 3.09
N PRO A 48 7.03 23.17 1.94
CA PRO A 48 6.77 21.75 1.86
C PRO A 48 7.59 21.03 2.93
N THR A 49 7.01 19.98 3.52
CA THR A 49 7.78 19.10 4.40
C THR A 49 8.97 18.56 3.62
N ILE A 50 10.14 18.52 4.26
CA ILE A 50 11.34 17.96 3.65
C ILE A 50 11.04 16.52 3.26
N GLU A 51 11.03 16.26 1.95
CA GLU A 51 10.84 14.91 1.42
C GLU A 51 11.98 14.03 1.91
N ARG A 52 11.64 13.02 2.72
CA ARG A 52 12.60 11.99 3.14
C ARG A 52 12.42 10.79 2.24
N LYS A 53 13.51 10.36 1.60
CA LYS A 53 13.53 9.07 0.92
C LYS A 53 13.43 7.96 1.96
N ILE A 54 12.25 7.38 2.10
CA ILE A 54 12.02 6.23 2.98
C ILE A 54 12.90 5.08 2.46
N PRO A 55 13.63 4.36 3.34
CA PRO A 55 14.33 3.15 2.92
C PRO A 55 13.33 2.20 2.28
N GLY A 56 13.57 1.84 1.02
CA GLY A 56 12.77 0.84 0.34
C GLY A 56 12.89 -0.53 1.01
N SER A 57 11.96 -1.43 0.70
CA SER A 57 12.05 -2.81 1.15
C SER A 57 13.39 -3.43 0.72
N PRO A 58 14.10 -4.13 1.63
CA PRO A 58 15.34 -4.79 1.27
C PRO A 58 15.09 -5.77 0.13
N LYS A 59 15.94 -5.69 -0.91
CA LYS A 59 15.84 -6.61 -2.04
C LYS A 59 15.99 -8.05 -1.55
N LYS A 60 14.99 -8.89 -1.80
CA LYS A 60 15.07 -10.32 -1.54
C LYS A 60 16.04 -10.94 -2.54
N ASN A 61 17.23 -11.33 -2.07
CA ASN A 61 18.12 -12.16 -2.88
C ASN A 61 17.47 -13.53 -3.09
N ARG A 62 17.37 -13.98 -4.35
CA ARG A 62 16.93 -15.34 -4.66
C ARG A 62 17.90 -16.34 -4.05
N LYS A 63 17.40 -17.34 -3.32
CA LYS A 63 18.21 -18.52 -2.97
C LYS A 63 18.41 -19.34 -4.25
N MET A 64 19.65 -19.50 -4.69
CA MET A 64 19.96 -20.36 -5.84
C MET A 64 19.80 -21.83 -5.44
N ALA A 65 19.13 -22.63 -6.27
CA ALA A 65 19.09 -24.08 -6.09
C ALA A 65 20.49 -24.71 -6.28
N LYS A 66 20.70 -25.93 -5.76
CA LYS A 66 22.01 -26.63 -5.82
C LYS A 66 22.53 -26.83 -7.25
N ASP A 67 21.62 -26.88 -8.22
CA ASP A 67 21.91 -27.15 -9.64
C ASP A 67 22.03 -25.86 -10.49
N GLU A 68 21.74 -24.69 -9.91
CA GLU A 68 21.88 -23.44 -10.65
C GLU A 68 23.36 -23.07 -10.83
N SER A 69 23.77 -22.75 -12.07
CA SER A 69 25.11 -22.26 -12.36
C SER A 69 25.35 -20.91 -11.68
N LYS A 70 26.27 -20.87 -10.72
CA LYS A 70 26.76 -19.60 -10.18
C LYS A 70 27.41 -18.83 -11.30
N LYS A 71 27.11 -17.52 -11.45
CA LYS A 71 27.89 -16.62 -12.31
C LYS A 71 29.34 -16.70 -11.84
N MET A 72 30.17 -17.42 -12.59
CA MET A 72 31.59 -17.56 -12.28
C MET A 72 32.31 -16.27 -12.68
N LYS A 73 33.42 -15.98 -12.00
CA LYS A 73 34.32 -14.92 -12.47
C LYS A 73 34.81 -15.29 -13.87
N PRO A 74 35.10 -14.32 -14.76
CA PRO A 74 35.46 -14.58 -16.16
C PRO A 74 36.59 -15.59 -16.36
N ASP A 75 37.46 -15.72 -15.34
CA ASP A 75 38.67 -16.51 -15.37
C ASP A 75 38.50 -17.99 -14.96
N HIS A 76 37.29 -18.42 -14.58
CA HIS A 76 37.02 -19.81 -14.18
C HIS A 76 35.76 -20.35 -14.86
N LEU A 77 35.92 -21.31 -15.77
CA LEU A 77 34.81 -22.04 -16.40
C LEU A 77 34.47 -23.32 -15.62
N SER A 78 33.18 -23.54 -15.35
CA SER A 78 32.68 -24.78 -14.74
C SER A 78 32.64 -25.90 -15.80
N ARG A 79 33.18 -27.07 -15.47
CA ARG A 79 33.12 -28.27 -16.33
C ARG A 79 31.82 -29.07 -16.17
N LYS A 80 30.91 -28.66 -15.27
CA LYS A 80 29.62 -29.33 -15.08
C LYS A 80 28.67 -28.96 -16.22
N CYS A 81 28.06 -29.98 -16.84
CA CYS A 81 27.14 -29.90 -17.98
C CYS A 81 27.75 -29.58 -19.36
N LEU A 82 29.07 -29.73 -19.54
CA LEU A 82 29.69 -29.68 -20.87
C LEU A 82 29.95 -31.10 -21.37
N ILE A 83 29.28 -31.50 -22.46
CA ILE A 83 29.58 -32.76 -23.16
C ILE A 83 30.76 -32.48 -24.08
N MET A 84 31.93 -33.03 -23.73
CA MET A 84 33.13 -32.91 -24.56
C MET A 84 33.10 -34.00 -25.63
N THR A 85 32.88 -33.63 -26.88
CA THR A 85 33.02 -34.53 -28.03
C THR A 85 34.33 -34.22 -28.77
N CYS A 86 35.12 -35.24 -29.07
CA CYS A 86 36.27 -35.12 -30.00
C CYS A 86 35.78 -35.39 -31.43
N THR A 87 36.38 -34.70 -32.39
CA THR A 87 36.29 -35.01 -33.84
C THR A 87 37.12 -36.23 -34.18
#